data_AF-A0A2D5Y4W9-F1
#
_entry.id   AF-A0A2D5Y4W9-F1
#
_cell.length_a   1.000
_cell.length_b   1.000
_cell.length_c   1.000
_cell.angle_alpha   90.00
_cell.angle_beta   90.00
_cell.angle_gamma   90.00
#
_symmetry.space_group_name_H-M   'P 1'
#
loop_
_entity.id
_entity.type
_entity.pdbx_description
1 polymer ?
#
loop_
_entity_poly.entity_id
_entity_poly.type
_entity_poly.pdbx_seq_one_letter_code
_entity_poly.pdbx_strand_id
1 'polypeptide(L)'
;KALKAFGQIVKSIFILRYLDDVQLRQDIEKQLNKVELSNRFTRAIAVGNPREFMHAEKEDQEIAESCNRLIKNAIICWNYLYLSQKLTTAENDNNKQILLRAISTHSPMSWAHINLLGEYDFSDEKLKDSFGIKPPKMAA
;
A
#
# COMPACT_ATOMS: atom_id res chain seq x y z
N LYS A 1 -35.70 -18.75 -8.27
CA LYS A 1 -34.99 -19.50 -9.35
C LYS A 1 -34.60 -18.58 -10.52
N ALA A 2 -35.52 -17.77 -11.07
CA ALA A 2 -35.25 -16.87 -12.20
C ALA A 2 -34.06 -15.91 -11.98
N LEU A 3 -33.98 -15.21 -10.84
CA LEU A 3 -32.88 -14.27 -10.56
C LEU A 3 -31.49 -14.94 -10.54
N LYS A 4 -31.40 -16.19 -10.05
CA LYS A 4 -30.15 -16.94 -10.04
C LYS A 4 -29.71 -17.31 -11.45
N ALA A 5 -30.65 -17.75 -12.30
CA ALA A 5 -30.36 -18.05 -13.70
C ALA A 5 -29.95 -16.78 -14.47
N PHE A 6 -30.60 -15.65 -14.22
CA PHE A 6 -30.19 -14.36 -14.78
C PHE A 6 -28.76 -13.97 -14.37
N GLY A 7 -28.41 -14.12 -13.09
CA GLY A 7 -27.04 -13.87 -12.62
C GLY A 7 -25.98 -14.78 -13.24
N GLN A 8 -26.34 -16.03 -13.57
CA GLN A 8 -25.44 -16.95 -14.29
C GLN A 8 -25.15 -16.46 -15.71
N ILE A 9 -26.15 -15.91 -16.43
CA ILE A 9 -25.96 -15.36 -17.77
C ILE A 9 -24.96 -14.19 -17.72
N VAL A 10 -25.17 -13.25 -16.79
CA VAL A 10 -24.26 -12.09 -16.61
C VAL A 10 -22.84 -12.54 -16.27
N LYS A 11 -22.69 -13.52 -15.37
CA LYS A 11 -21.39 -14.09 -15.01
C LYS A 11 -20.70 -14.74 -16.21
N SER A 12 -21.42 -15.52 -17.01
CA SER A 12 -20.87 -16.17 -18.21
C SER A 12 -20.40 -15.15 -19.24
N ILE A 13 -21.20 -14.10 -19.51
CA ILE A 13 -20.80 -13.01 -20.42
C ILE A 13 -19.52 -12.33 -19.92
N PHE A 14 -19.44 -12.03 -18.61
CA PHE A 14 -18.25 -11.44 -18.02
C PHE A 14 -17.02 -12.34 -18.16
N ILE A 15 -17.13 -13.64 -17.86
CA ILE A 15 -16.01 -14.58 -17.96
C ILE A 15 -15.52 -14.70 -19.40
N LEU A 16 -16.43 -14.84 -20.37
CA LEU A 16 -16.06 -14.91 -21.78
C LEU A 16 -15.34 -13.64 -22.23
N ARG A 17 -15.84 -12.46 -21.83
CA ARG A 17 -15.18 -11.18 -22.12
C ARG A 17 -13.80 -11.09 -21.44
N TYR A 18 -13.66 -11.55 -20.20
CA TYR A 18 -12.38 -11.59 -19.48
C TYR A 18 -11.34 -12.50 -20.16
N LEU A 19 -11.80 -13.61 -20.74
CA LEU A 19 -10.96 -14.57 -21.46
C LEU A 19 -10.52 -14.06 -22.85
N ASP A 20 -11.34 -13.25 -23.50
CA ASP A 20 -11.08 -12.72 -24.85
C ASP A 20 -10.33 -11.37 -24.82
N ASP A 21 -10.71 -10.47 -23.91
CA ASP A 21 -10.16 -9.12 -23.80
C ASP A 21 -8.94 -9.09 -22.85
N VAL A 22 -7.74 -9.05 -23.46
CA VAL A 22 -6.47 -8.95 -22.73
C VAL A 22 -6.37 -7.65 -21.93
N GLN A 23 -6.89 -6.54 -22.45
CA GLN A 23 -6.80 -5.24 -21.79
C GLN A 23 -7.65 -5.25 -20.51
N LEU A 24 -8.89 -5.75 -20.60
CA LEU A 24 -9.76 -5.94 -19.44
C LEU A 24 -9.10 -6.81 -18.36
N ARG A 25 -8.46 -7.91 -18.77
CA ARG A 25 -7.74 -8.79 -17.86
C ARG A 25 -6.61 -8.08 -17.14
N GLN A 26 -5.76 -7.39 -17.88
CA GLN A 26 -4.64 -6.63 -17.30
C GLN A 26 -5.14 -5.55 -16.33
N ASP A 27 -6.25 -4.89 -16.63
CA ASP A 27 -6.81 -3.86 -15.75
C ASP A 27 -7.40 -4.44 -14.47
N ILE A 28 -8.06 -5.59 -14.53
CA ILE A 28 -8.51 -6.34 -13.34
C ILE A 28 -7.31 -6.82 -12.50
N GLU A 29 -6.30 -7.43 -13.12
CA GLU A 29 -5.10 -7.89 -12.42
C GLU A 29 -4.36 -6.73 -11.74
N LYS A 30 -4.27 -5.55 -12.38
CA LYS A 30 -3.72 -4.35 -11.74
C LYS A 30 -4.48 -3.96 -10.47
N GLN A 31 -5.81 -4.08 -10.47
CA GLN A 31 -6.62 -3.78 -9.27
C GLN A 31 -6.47 -4.85 -8.19
N LEU A 32 -6.47 -6.14 -8.57
CA LEU A 32 -6.22 -7.24 -7.65
C LEU A 32 -4.87 -7.08 -6.96
N ASN A 33 -3.82 -6.76 -7.72
CA ASN A 33 -2.49 -6.49 -7.19
C ASN A 33 -2.47 -5.36 -6.14
N LYS A 34 -3.28 -4.30 -6.30
CA LYS A 34 -3.40 -3.23 -5.29
C LYS A 34 -4.05 -3.74 -4.00
N VAL A 35 -5.10 -4.55 -4.09
CA VAL A 35 -5.77 -5.15 -2.93
C VAL A 35 -4.83 -6.10 -2.20
N GLU A 36 -4.11 -6.95 -2.95
CA GLU A 36 -3.10 -7.83 -2.38
C GLU A 36 -1.97 -7.07 -1.68
N LEU A 37 -1.50 -5.98 -2.28
CA LEU A 37 -0.48 -5.11 -1.70
C LEU A 37 -0.97 -4.50 -0.38
N SER A 38 -2.21 -4.00 -0.34
CA SER A 38 -2.83 -3.50 0.90
C SER A 38 -2.91 -4.59 1.97
N ASN A 39 -3.30 -5.81 1.61
CA ASN A 39 -3.38 -6.92 2.54
C ASN A 39 -1.99 -7.33 3.07
N ARG A 40 -0.96 -7.34 2.21
CA ARG A 40 0.42 -7.59 2.62
C ARG A 40 0.92 -6.50 3.56
N PHE A 41 0.57 -5.24 3.29
CA PHE A 41 0.96 -4.12 4.12
C PHE A 41 0.31 -4.18 5.51
N THR A 42 -1.00 -4.43 5.59
CA THR A 42 -1.69 -4.64 6.87
C THR A 42 -1.01 -5.74 7.69
N ARG A 43 -0.66 -6.86 7.06
CA ARG A 43 0.06 -7.95 7.75
C ARG A 43 1.45 -7.55 8.23
N ALA A 44 2.16 -6.71 7.49
CA ALA A 44 3.48 -6.24 7.90
C ALA A 44 3.40 -5.30 9.12
N ILE A 45 2.37 -4.44 9.18
CA ILE A 45 2.15 -3.50 10.29
C ILE A 45 1.70 -4.21 11.57
N ALA A 46 0.95 -5.32 11.46
CA ALA A 46 0.45 -6.10 12.58
C ALA A 46 1.55 -6.91 13.33
N VAL A 47 2.71 -6.30 13.53
CA VAL A 47 3.93 -6.80 14.21
C VAL A 47 3.61 -7.83 15.29
N GLY A 48 4.21 -9.02 15.16
CA GLY A 48 4.06 -10.12 16.13
C GLY A 48 2.83 -11.01 15.95
N ASN A 49 1.75 -10.55 15.29
CA ASN A 49 0.54 -11.37 15.05
C ASN A 49 -0.17 -11.04 13.72
N PRO A 50 0.43 -11.38 12.56
CA PRO A 50 -0.11 -11.04 11.24
C PRO A 50 -1.34 -11.86 10.79
N ARG A 51 -1.89 -12.77 11.61
CA ARG A 51 -2.87 -13.78 11.13
C ARG A 51 -4.10 -14.03 12.00
N GLU A 52 -4.16 -13.53 13.24
CA GLU A 52 -5.23 -13.93 14.16
C GLU A 52 -5.89 -12.70 14.79
N PHE A 53 -7.22 -12.59 14.62
CA PHE A 53 -8.04 -11.73 15.46
C PHE A 53 -8.03 -12.33 16.86
N MET A 54 -7.01 -11.98 17.65
CA MET A 54 -6.87 -12.42 19.04
C MET A 54 -7.96 -11.83 19.94
N HIS A 55 -8.64 -10.80 19.45
CA HIS A 55 -9.68 -10.10 20.17
C HIS A 55 -11.04 -10.76 19.94
N ALA A 56 -11.65 -11.26 21.02
CA ALA A 56 -12.96 -11.88 20.98
C ALA A 56 -14.08 -10.86 20.71
N GLU A 57 -13.92 -9.63 21.17
CA GLU A 57 -14.91 -8.57 21.06
C GLU A 57 -14.75 -7.76 19.77
N LYS A 58 -15.89 -7.38 19.19
CA LYS A 58 -15.93 -6.58 17.96
C LYS A 58 -15.24 -5.21 18.14
N GLU A 59 -15.43 -4.57 19.29
CA GLU A 59 -14.86 -3.26 19.58
C GLU A 59 -13.33 -3.28 19.55
N ASP A 60 -12.72 -4.28 20.17
CA ASP A 60 -11.28 -4.49 20.14
C ASP A 60 -10.74 -4.73 18.73
N GLN A 61 -11.50 -5.45 17.87
CA GLN A 61 -11.14 -5.64 16.46
C GLN A 61 -11.20 -4.33 15.68
N GLU A 62 -12.21 -3.48 15.94
CA GLU A 62 -12.35 -2.17 15.30
C GLU A 62 -11.23 -1.20 15.74
N ILE A 63 -10.82 -1.25 17.00
CA ILE A 63 -9.68 -0.48 17.51
C ILE A 63 -8.39 -0.95 16.82
N ALA A 64 -8.16 -2.27 16.74
CA ALA A 64 -6.98 -2.82 16.08
C ALA A 64 -6.94 -2.47 14.58
N GLU A 65 -8.07 -2.52 13.87
CA GLU A 65 -8.17 -2.09 12.47
C GLU A 65 -7.87 -0.60 12.33
N SER A 66 -8.43 0.23 13.22
CA SER A 66 -8.23 1.68 13.22
C SER A 66 -6.76 2.06 13.46
N CYS A 67 -6.08 1.41 14.41
CA CYS A 67 -4.65 1.59 14.65
C CYS A 67 -3.81 1.17 13.45
N ASN A 68 -4.09 0.01 12.86
CA ASN A 68 -3.43 -0.44 11.62
C ASN A 68 -3.60 0.57 10.49
N ARG A 69 -4.83 1.07 10.32
CA ARG A 69 -5.15 2.08 9.29
C ARG A 69 -4.40 3.39 9.53
N LEU A 70 -4.29 3.83 10.79
CA LEU A 70 -3.54 5.04 11.16
C LEU A 70 -2.06 4.90 10.81
N ILE A 71 -1.41 3.82 11.23
CA ILE A 71 0.01 3.56 10.94
C ILE A 71 0.23 3.45 9.43
N LYS A 72 -0.64 2.73 8.72
CA LYS A 72 -0.60 2.59 7.26
C LYS A 72 -0.63 3.95 6.57
N ASN A 73 -1.56 4.82 6.97
CA ASN A 73 -1.71 6.15 6.40
C ASN A 73 -0.51 7.05 6.75
N ALA A 74 0.06 6.94 7.95
CA ALA A 74 1.26 7.67 8.34
C ALA A 74 2.46 7.31 7.44
N ILE A 75 2.70 6.01 7.21
CA ILE A 75 3.77 5.55 6.31
C ILE A 75 3.51 6.00 4.86
N ILE A 76 2.28 5.92 4.37
CA ILE A 76 1.93 6.39 3.01
C ILE A 76 2.16 7.90 2.88
N CYS A 77 1.76 8.67 3.89
CA CYS A 77 2.00 10.12 3.94
C CYS A 77 3.51 10.41 3.87
N TRP A 78 4.29 9.70 4.68
CA TRP A 78 5.74 9.80 4.67
C TRP A 78 6.34 9.46 3.29
N ASN A 79 5.86 8.40 2.63
CA ASN A 79 6.27 8.05 1.27
C ASN A 79 5.98 9.16 0.26
N TYR A 80 4.82 9.82 0.36
CA TYR A 80 4.49 10.96 -0.48
C TYR A 80 5.42 12.14 -0.23
N LEU A 81 5.70 12.48 1.03
CA LEU A 81 6.63 13.55 1.37
C LEU A 81 8.03 13.25 0.81
N TYR A 82 8.51 12.02 0.95
CA TYR A 82 9.78 11.57 0.42
C TYR A 82 9.86 11.69 -1.11
N LEU A 83 8.87 11.14 -1.82
CA LEU A 83 8.81 11.17 -3.27
C LEU A 83 8.67 12.61 -3.81
N SER A 84 7.89 13.45 -3.13
CA SER A 84 7.75 14.87 -3.46
C SER A 84 9.08 15.60 -3.32
N GLN A 85 9.82 15.35 -2.23
CA GLN A 85 11.14 15.92 -2.03
C GLN A 85 12.14 15.45 -3.10
N LYS A 86 12.08 14.17 -3.50
CA LYS A 86 12.92 13.66 -4.60
C LYS A 86 12.60 14.31 -5.94
N LEU A 87 11.34 14.64 -6.18
CA LEU A 87 10.91 15.32 -7.41
C LEU A 87 11.35 16.78 -7.44
N THR A 88 11.34 17.49 -6.31
CA THR A 88 11.80 18.88 -6.22
C THR A 88 13.32 19.01 -6.27
N THR A 89 14.06 17.99 -5.81
CA THR A 89 15.53 17.98 -5.78
C THR A 89 16.18 17.30 -6.98
N ALA A 90 15.42 16.90 -8.00
CA ALA A 90 15.95 16.28 -9.21
C ALA A 90 16.79 17.29 -10.04
N GLU A 91 18.04 16.92 -10.35
CA GLU A 91 19.03 17.83 -10.97
C GLU A 91 18.72 18.19 -12.44
N ASN A 92 18.11 17.27 -13.19
CA ASN A 92 17.83 17.43 -14.61
C ASN A 92 16.35 17.18 -14.92
N ASP A 93 15.79 17.94 -15.87
CA ASP A 93 14.40 17.79 -16.31
C ASP A 93 14.07 16.38 -16.81
N ASN A 94 15.02 15.71 -17.47
CA ASN A 94 14.86 14.32 -17.89
C ASN A 94 14.65 13.37 -16.70
N ASN A 95 15.44 13.53 -15.63
CA ASN A 95 15.32 12.70 -14.41
C ASN A 95 14.00 12.98 -13.69
N LYS A 96 13.58 14.23 -13.67
CA LYS A 96 12.29 14.64 -13.11
C LYS A 96 11.12 13.99 -13.86
N GLN A 97 11.16 13.97 -15.19
CA GLN A 97 10.12 13.32 -16.00
C GLN A 97 10.09 11.80 -15.80
N ILE A 98 11.25 11.14 -15.72
CA ILE A 98 11.34 9.71 -15.41
C ILE A 98 10.74 9.41 -14.04
N LEU A 99 11.10 10.19 -13.01
CA LEU A 99 10.59 10.01 -11.66
C LEU A 99 9.07 10.26 -11.60
N LEU A 100 8.57 11.30 -12.27
CA LEU A 100 7.14 11.60 -12.34
C LEU A 100 6.35 10.47 -12.99
N ARG A 101 6.87 9.89 -14.08
CA ARG A 101 6.26 8.72 -14.74
C ARG A 101 6.29 7.47 -13.86
N ALA A 102 7.36 7.25 -13.11
CA ALA A 102 7.44 6.14 -12.17
C ALA A 102 6.41 6.31 -11.03
N ILE A 103 6.33 7.50 -10.43
CA ILE A 103 5.38 7.82 -9.35
C ILE A 103 3.93 7.70 -9.84
N SER A 104 3.61 8.13 -11.06
CA SER A 104 2.24 8.07 -11.59
C SER A 104 1.75 6.66 -11.90
N THR A 105 2.67 5.71 -12.11
CA THR A 105 2.36 4.33 -12.49
C THR A 105 2.43 3.35 -11.31
N HIS A 106 3.12 3.71 -10.22
CA HIS A 106 3.35 2.84 -9.07
C HIS A 106 2.62 3.34 -7.82
N SER A 107 2.25 2.40 -6.95
CA SER A 107 1.63 2.74 -5.66
C SER A 107 2.69 3.22 -4.66
N PRO A 108 2.43 4.29 -3.89
CA PRO A 108 3.28 4.71 -2.77
C PRO A 108 3.10 3.80 -1.53
N MET A 109 2.38 2.68 -1.66
CA MET A 109 2.15 1.72 -0.59
C MET A 109 3.35 0.77 -0.43
N SER A 110 4.47 1.31 0.06
CA SER A 110 5.73 0.58 0.30
C SER A 110 6.19 0.77 1.74
N TRP A 111 6.81 -0.27 2.32
CA TRP A 111 7.19 -0.27 3.74
C TRP A 111 8.52 -0.98 4.02
N ALA A 112 9.19 -1.54 3.00
CA ALA A 112 10.44 -2.28 3.20
C ALA A 112 11.58 -1.41 3.78
N HIS A 113 11.47 -0.09 3.63
CA HIS A 113 12.42 0.89 4.16
C HIS A 113 12.04 1.40 5.57
N ILE A 114 10.95 0.88 6.16
CA ILE A 114 10.48 1.23 7.50
C ILE A 114 10.85 0.11 8.46
N ASN A 115 11.46 0.47 9.60
CA ASN A 115 11.69 -0.46 10.67
C ASN A 115 10.38 -0.73 11.45
N LEU A 116 9.72 -1.84 11.14
CA LEU A 116 8.54 -2.31 11.86
C LEU A 116 8.90 -3.29 13.00
N LEU A 117 10.13 -3.79 13.02
CA LEU A 117 10.58 -4.83 13.96
C LEU A 117 11.95 -4.49 14.52
N GLY A 118 12.03 -4.13 15.80
CA GLY A 118 13.30 -3.90 16.47
C GLY A 118 13.18 -2.92 17.63
N GLU A 119 14.27 -2.22 17.89
CA GLU A 119 14.35 -1.22 18.95
C GLU A 119 13.79 0.12 18.48
N TYR A 120 12.93 0.72 19.32
CA TYR A 120 12.37 2.04 19.11
C TYR A 120 13.07 3.04 20.03
N ASP A 121 13.64 4.09 19.46
CA ASP A 121 14.29 5.17 20.19
C ASP A 121 13.33 6.37 20.27
N PHE A 122 12.78 6.60 21.46
CA PHE A 122 11.87 7.72 21.76
C PHE A 122 12.59 8.88 22.48
N SER A 123 13.91 8.97 22.36
CA SER A 123 14.64 10.13 22.88
C SER A 123 14.21 11.43 22.20
N ASP A 124 14.27 12.54 22.93
CA ASP A 124 13.94 13.88 22.41
C ASP A 124 14.79 14.25 21.18
N GLU A 125 15.98 13.67 21.03
CA GLU A 125 16.83 13.87 19.86
C GLU A 125 16.24 13.25 18.60
N LYS A 126 15.69 12.03 18.69
CA LYS A 126 15.02 11.33 17.58
C LYS A 126 13.59 11.83 17.33
N LEU A 127 12.93 12.36 18.36
CA LEU A 127 11.58 12.92 18.27
C LEU A 127 11.55 14.37 17.73
N LYS A 128 12.69 14.97 17.38
CA LYS A 128 12.73 16.28 16.71
C LYS A 128 12.02 16.22 15.36
N ASP A 129 11.15 17.20 15.13
CA ASP A 129 10.38 17.34 13.89
C ASP A 129 11.30 17.33 12.66
N SER A 130 11.02 16.44 11.72
CA SER A 130 11.91 16.05 10.63
C SER A 130 11.33 16.42 9.26
N PHE A 131 11.25 17.71 8.92
CA PHE A 131 10.80 18.19 7.60
C PHE A 131 11.92 18.47 6.61
N GLY A 132 13.04 17.77 6.75
CA GLY A 132 14.00 17.75 5.69
C GLY A 132 14.82 16.50 5.71
N ILE A 133 14.30 15.40 5.10
CA ILE A 133 15.02 14.23 4.50
C ILE A 133 14.53 12.88 5.06
N LYS A 134 15.13 11.73 4.71
CA LYS A 134 15.49 10.93 3.49
C LYS A 134 16.11 9.67 4.11
N PRO A 135 15.45 8.52 4.02
CA PRO A 135 16.08 7.28 3.58
C PRO A 135 15.39 6.81 2.28
N PRO A 136 16.07 6.17 1.33
CA PRO A 136 16.85 4.97 1.62
C PRO A 136 18.19 4.86 0.86
N LYS A 137 19.14 4.13 1.42
CA LYS A 137 19.90 3.13 0.66
C LYS A 137 20.04 1.89 1.53
N MET A 138 19.38 0.81 1.09
CA MET A 138 19.73 -0.55 1.49
C MET A 138 20.04 -1.36 0.23
N ALA A 139 21.33 -1.68 0.10
CA ALA A 139 21.87 -2.92 -0.41
C ALA A 139 23.12 -3.24 0.44
N ALA A 140 22.94 -4.13 1.41
CA ALA A 140 23.73 -5.34 1.50
C ALA A 140 22.79 -6.48 1.04
#